data_AF-A0A261QY86-F1
#
_entry.id   AF-A0A261QY86-F1
#
_cell.length_a   1.000
_cell.length_b   1.000
_cell.length_c   1.000
_cell.angle_alpha   90.00
_cell.angle_beta   90.00
_cell.angle_gamma   90.00
#
_symmetry.space_group_name_H-M   'P 1'
#
loop_
_entity.id
_entity.type
_entity.pdbx_description
1 polymer ?
#
loop_
_entity_poly.entity_id
_entity_poly.type
_entity_poly.pdbx_seq_one_letter_code
_entity_poly.pdbx_strand_id
1 'polypeptide(L)'
;MPTSEQKRSGAQVAMPQPVARALRRLGQDISAARRMRRLSQEDLAQRIGTSLSTVRRMEDGYPGTALHTFLRALHVLGRLDELARAMTLENDVVGLELVREQLPQRVRTSSGKKRPAVRSKAAAGEDDANGRSDELEGF
;
A
#
# COMPACT_ATOMS: atom_id res chain seq x y z
N MET A 1 40.79 -26.63 -23.55
CA MET A 1 40.02 -25.44 -23.12
C MET A 1 38.61 -25.90 -22.76
N PRO A 2 38.25 -26.09 -21.47
CA PRO A 2 36.91 -26.53 -21.14
C PRO A 2 35.92 -25.39 -21.45
N THR A 3 34.96 -25.72 -22.32
CA THR A 3 33.84 -24.87 -22.73
C THR A 3 33.01 -24.47 -21.51
N SER A 4 32.75 -23.17 -21.40
CA SER A 4 31.94 -22.57 -20.34
C SER A 4 30.55 -23.21 -20.31
N GLU A 5 30.28 -24.03 -19.28
CA GLU A 5 28.94 -24.50 -18.98
C GLU A 5 28.06 -23.29 -18.69
N GLN A 6 27.21 -22.96 -19.67
CA GLN A 6 26.14 -21.99 -19.50
C GLN A 6 25.17 -22.55 -18.46
N LYS A 7 25.35 -22.14 -17.20
CA LYS A 7 24.47 -22.45 -16.08
C LYS A 7 23.07 -21.93 -16.44
N ARG A 8 22.22 -22.79 -17.03
CA ARG A 8 20.79 -22.52 -17.24
C ARG A 8 20.14 -22.46 -15.86
N SER A 9 20.20 -21.28 -15.23
CA SER A 9 19.70 -21.12 -13.87
C SER A 9 18.18 -21.17 -13.85
N GLY A 10 17.66 -22.09 -13.05
CA GLY A 10 16.35 -22.00 -12.42
C GLY A 10 15.18 -22.30 -13.35
N ALA A 11 14.62 -23.49 -13.18
CA ALA A 11 13.35 -23.97 -13.72
C ALA A 11 12.51 -22.90 -14.43
N GLN A 12 12.40 -23.02 -15.76
CA GLN A 12 11.22 -22.53 -16.47
C GLN A 12 10.03 -23.31 -15.92
N VAL A 13 9.51 -22.86 -14.78
CA VAL A 13 8.17 -23.23 -14.34
C VAL A 13 7.26 -22.82 -15.48
N ALA A 14 6.49 -23.77 -16.02
CA ALA A 14 5.56 -23.52 -17.10
C ALA A 14 4.61 -22.39 -16.68
N MET A 15 4.92 -21.18 -17.14
CA MET A 15 4.21 -19.98 -16.72
C MET A 15 2.88 -19.90 -17.46
N PRO A 16 1.75 -19.66 -16.77
CA PRO A 16 0.49 -19.43 -17.45
C PRO A 16 0.63 -18.32 -18.47
N GLN A 17 0.08 -18.53 -19.67
CA GLN A 17 0.19 -17.57 -20.78
C GLN A 17 -0.25 -16.14 -20.41
N PRO A 18 -1.31 -15.92 -19.60
CA PRO A 18 -1.65 -14.57 -19.14
C PRO A 18 -0.53 -13.89 -18.37
N VAL A 19 0.18 -14.62 -17.50
CA VAL A 19 1.28 -14.09 -16.68
C VAL A 19 2.48 -13.73 -17.57
N ALA A 20 2.84 -14.60 -18.51
CA ALA A 20 3.93 -14.35 -19.46
C ALA A 20 3.64 -13.14 -20.37
N ARG A 21 2.38 -12.94 -20.78
CA ARG A 21 1.96 -11.75 -21.52
C ARG A 21 2.03 -10.49 -20.67
N ALA A 22 1.53 -10.54 -19.44
CA ALA A 22 1.59 -9.40 -18.52
C ALA A 22 3.03 -8.95 -18.24
N LEU A 23 3.94 -9.90 -18.03
CA LEU A 23 5.35 -9.62 -17.78
C LEU A 23 6.04 -8.96 -18.99
N ARG A 24 5.80 -9.48 -20.21
CA ARG A 24 6.31 -8.86 -21.45
C ARG A 24 5.77 -7.44 -21.64
N ARG A 25 4.46 -7.24 -21.40
CA ARG A 25 3.85 -5.91 -21.48
C ARG A 25 4.47 -4.94 -20.47
N LEU A 26 4.66 -5.37 -19.23
CA LEU A 26 5.33 -4.55 -18.21
C LEU A 26 6.74 -4.14 -18.64
N GLY A 27 7.54 -5.07 -19.19
CA GLY A 27 8.87 -4.76 -19.72
C GLY A 27 8.83 -3.74 -20.86
N GLN A 28 7.89 -3.88 -21.79
CA GLN A 28 7.67 -2.94 -22.89
C GLN A 28 7.26 -1.54 -22.39
N ASP A 29 6.35 -1.48 -21.41
CA ASP A 29 5.88 -0.22 -20.81
C ASP A 29 7.03 0.50 -20.08
N ILE A 30 7.89 -0.25 -19.38
CA ILE A 30 9.12 0.29 -18.76
C ILE A 30 10.08 0.83 -19.83
N SER A 31 10.29 0.08 -20.91
CA SER A 31 11.17 0.50 -22.03
C SER A 31 10.64 1.76 -22.72
N ALA A 32 9.33 1.85 -22.94
CA ALA A 32 8.68 3.05 -23.47
C ALA A 32 8.84 4.23 -22.50
N ALA A 33 8.55 4.04 -21.22
CA ALA A 33 8.68 5.05 -20.18
C ALA A 33 10.13 5.55 -20.03
N ARG A 34 11.13 4.66 -20.17
CA ARG A 34 12.55 5.02 -20.19
C ARG A 34 12.88 5.92 -21.38
N ARG A 35 12.45 5.54 -22.60
CA ARG A 35 12.68 6.32 -23.83
C ARG A 35 12.00 7.69 -23.79
N MET A 36 10.79 7.78 -23.23
CA MET A 36 10.10 9.06 -23.02
C MET A 36 10.90 10.03 -22.15
N ARG A 37 11.72 9.51 -21.22
CA ARG A 37 12.63 10.28 -20.37
C ARG A 37 14.04 10.45 -20.95
N ARG A 38 14.24 10.04 -22.21
CA ARG A 38 15.52 10.12 -22.93
C ARG A 38 16.68 9.41 -22.21
N LEU A 39 16.38 8.33 -21.49
CA LEU A 39 17.40 7.51 -20.82
C LEU A 39 17.83 6.34 -21.71
N SER A 40 19.13 6.11 -21.85
CA SER A 40 19.63 4.86 -22.42
C SER A 40 19.42 3.69 -21.46
N GLN A 41 19.55 2.45 -21.94
CA GLN A 41 19.51 1.28 -21.05
C GLN A 41 20.66 1.29 -20.03
N GLU A 42 21.81 1.83 -20.43
CA GLU A 42 22.99 2.01 -19.56
C GLU A 42 22.73 3.04 -18.46
N ASP A 43 22.14 4.19 -18.80
CA ASP A 43 21.75 5.20 -17.81
C ASP A 43 20.78 4.63 -16.78
N LEU A 44 19.78 3.87 -17.23
CA LEU A 44 18.84 3.23 -16.32
C LEU A 44 19.55 2.21 -15.44
N ALA A 45 20.40 1.36 -16.02
CA ALA A 45 21.15 0.34 -15.29
C ALA A 45 22.01 0.96 -14.18
N GLN A 46 22.69 2.08 -14.46
CA GLN A 46 23.47 2.81 -13.46
C GLN A 46 22.59 3.37 -12.34
N ARG A 47 21.47 4.03 -12.68
CA ARG A 47 20.54 4.62 -11.69
C ARG A 47 19.88 3.56 -10.81
N ILE A 48 19.53 2.42 -11.38
CA ILE A 48 18.98 1.28 -10.65
C ILE A 48 20.07 0.27 -10.26
N GLY A 49 21.35 0.68 -10.17
CA GLY A 49 22.48 -0.12 -9.67
C GLY A 49 22.42 -1.60 -10.05
N THR A 50 22.37 -1.89 -11.35
CA THR A 50 22.38 -3.26 -11.91
C THR A 50 23.15 -3.28 -13.23
N SER A 51 23.31 -4.47 -13.83
CA SER A 51 23.99 -4.60 -15.12
C SER A 51 23.08 -4.23 -16.30
N LEU A 52 23.67 -3.77 -17.41
CA LEU A 52 22.97 -3.58 -18.68
C LEU A 52 22.22 -4.83 -19.13
N SER A 53 22.82 -6.01 -18.94
CA SER A 53 22.20 -7.30 -19.28
C SER A 53 20.92 -7.57 -18.49
N THR A 54 20.84 -7.07 -17.25
CA THR A 54 19.66 -7.19 -16.40
C THR A 54 18.56 -6.27 -16.89
N VAL A 55 18.89 -5.02 -17.24
CA VAL A 55 17.91 -4.07 -17.81
C VAL A 55 17.34 -4.59 -19.12
N ARG A 56 18.17 -5.13 -20.02
CA ARG A 56 17.70 -5.75 -21.27
C ARG A 56 16.70 -6.88 -21.00
N ARG A 57 17.08 -7.86 -20.16
CA ARG A 57 16.20 -8.97 -19.78
C ARG A 57 14.90 -8.51 -19.10
N MET A 58 14.98 -7.47 -18.27
CA MET A 58 13.81 -6.86 -17.63
C MET A 58 12.85 -6.27 -18.67
N GLU A 59 13.35 -5.47 -19.61
CA GLU A 59 12.55 -4.87 -20.69
C GLU A 59 11.98 -5.92 -21.65
N ASP A 60 12.68 -7.04 -21.86
CA ASP A 60 12.20 -8.18 -22.64
C ASP A 60 11.14 -9.01 -21.89
N GLY A 61 10.91 -8.75 -20.61
CA GLY A 61 9.96 -9.49 -19.77
C GLY A 61 10.44 -10.88 -19.37
N TYR A 62 11.75 -11.05 -19.13
CA TYR A 62 12.32 -12.32 -18.69
C TYR A 62 11.85 -12.68 -17.27
N PRO A 63 11.22 -13.86 -17.05
CA PRO A 63 10.69 -14.30 -15.75
C PRO A 63 11.70 -14.37 -14.61
N GLY A 64 12.97 -14.64 -14.91
CA GLY A 64 14.02 -14.74 -13.88
C GLY A 64 14.55 -13.39 -13.40
N THR A 65 13.99 -12.27 -13.88
CA THR A 65 14.37 -10.94 -13.39
C THR A 65 13.72 -10.71 -12.03
N ALA A 66 14.53 -10.39 -11.02
CA ALA A 66 14.02 -10.20 -9.67
C ALA A 66 13.05 -9.01 -9.59
N LEU A 67 11.92 -9.17 -8.87
CA LEU A 67 10.86 -8.17 -8.76
C LEU A 67 11.36 -6.78 -8.33
N HIS A 68 12.30 -6.72 -7.38
CA HIS A 68 12.86 -5.46 -6.91
C HIS A 68 13.55 -4.65 -8.03
N THR A 69 14.03 -5.29 -9.10
CA THR A 69 14.60 -4.61 -10.27
C THR A 69 13.53 -3.78 -10.99
N PHE A 70 12.34 -4.35 -11.18
CA PHE A 70 11.19 -3.64 -11.76
C PHE A 70 10.77 -2.47 -10.86
N LEU A 71 10.69 -2.70 -9.54
CA LEU A 71 10.32 -1.64 -8.59
C LEU A 71 11.32 -0.48 -8.58
N ARG A 72 12.63 -0.77 -8.64
CA ARG A 72 13.68 0.26 -8.77
C ARG A 72 13.57 1.03 -10.07
N ALA A 73 13.27 0.35 -11.19
CA ALA A 73 13.02 1.01 -12.46
C ALA A 73 11.80 1.94 -12.36
N LEU A 74 10.68 1.47 -11.82
CA LEU A 74 9.49 2.29 -11.59
C LEU A 74 9.76 3.47 -10.68
N HIS A 75 10.60 3.32 -9.64
CA HIS A 75 11.03 4.42 -8.78
C HIS A 75 11.80 5.49 -9.55
N VAL A 76 12.83 5.11 -10.33
CA VAL A 76 13.61 6.05 -11.16
C VAL A 76 12.73 6.72 -12.23
N LEU A 77 11.71 6.00 -12.71
CA LEU A 77 10.72 6.52 -13.64
C LEU A 77 9.60 7.30 -12.93
N GLY A 78 9.57 7.42 -11.60
CA GLY A 78 8.52 8.16 -10.87
C GLY A 78 7.12 7.56 -11.00
N ARG A 79 7.01 6.23 -11.20
CA ARG A 79 5.74 5.49 -11.26
C ARG A 79 5.55 4.48 -10.12
N LEU A 80 6.47 4.42 -9.15
CA LEU A 80 6.37 3.47 -8.04
C LEU A 80 5.08 3.69 -7.23
N ASP A 81 4.75 4.95 -6.93
CA ASP A 81 3.57 5.28 -6.13
C ASP A 81 2.26 4.96 -6.86
N GLU A 82 2.24 5.06 -8.20
CA GLU A 82 1.10 4.65 -9.01
C GLU A 82 0.84 3.15 -8.89
N LEU A 83 1.90 2.33 -8.93
CA LEU A 83 1.80 0.89 -8.70
C LEU A 83 1.33 0.59 -7.28
N ALA A 84 1.89 1.27 -6.27
CA ALA A 84 1.47 1.07 -4.88
C ALA A 84 -0.01 1.42 -4.67
N ARG A 85 -0.47 2.54 -5.25
CA ARG A 85 -1.88 2.93 -5.24
C ARG A 85 -2.77 1.92 -5.93
N ALA A 86 -2.37 1.38 -7.08
CA ALA A 86 -3.17 0.38 -7.80
C ALA A 86 -3.42 -0.91 -7.00
N MET A 87 -2.54 -1.21 -6.02
CA MET A 87 -2.63 -2.41 -5.18
C MET A 87 -3.36 -2.17 -3.85
N THR A 88 -3.95 -0.99 -3.61
CA THR A 88 -4.72 -0.72 -2.39
C THR A 88 -6.06 -1.47 -2.39
N LEU A 89 -6.55 -1.79 -1.19
CA LEU A 89 -7.85 -2.46 -0.99
C LEU A 89 -9.03 -1.70 -1.60
N GLU A 90 -8.94 -0.37 -1.63
CA GLU A 90 -9.97 0.50 -2.22
C GLU A 90 -10.17 0.24 -3.72
N ASN A 91 -9.14 -0.30 -4.39
CA ASN A 91 -9.18 -0.64 -5.80
C ASN A 91 -9.55 -2.11 -6.06
N ASP A 92 -9.78 -2.91 -5.01
CA ASP A 92 -10.24 -4.30 -5.12
C ASP A 92 -11.78 -4.34 -5.22
N VAL A 93 -12.29 -4.17 -6.44
CA VAL A 93 -13.73 -4.16 -6.73
C VAL A 93 -14.41 -5.44 -6.26
N VAL A 94 -13.81 -6.60 -6.49
CA VAL A 94 -14.38 -7.91 -6.13
C VAL A 94 -14.43 -8.05 -4.61
N GLY A 95 -13.34 -7.68 -3.93
CA GLY A 95 -13.30 -7.68 -2.46
C GLY A 95 -14.37 -6.77 -1.86
N LEU A 96 -14.56 -5.57 -2.42
CA LEU A 96 -15.58 -4.63 -1.97
C LEU A 96 -17.02 -5.14 -2.22
N GLU A 97 -17.27 -5.79 -3.35
CA GLU A 97 -18.57 -6.42 -3.64
C GLU A 97 -18.89 -7.53 -2.64
N LEU A 98 -17.93 -8.41 -2.37
CA LEU A 98 -18.11 -9.49 -1.39
C LEU A 98 -18.40 -8.95 0.02
N VAL A 99 -17.74 -7.85 0.43
CA VAL A 99 -18.02 -7.19 1.71
C VAL A 99 -19.42 -6.56 1.73
N ARG A 100 -19.86 -5.96 0.61
CA ARG A 100 -21.22 -5.40 0.49
C ARG A 100 -22.29 -6.47 0.68
N GLU A 101 -22.09 -7.66 0.11
CA GLU A 101 -23.01 -8.79 0.30
C GLU A 101 -23.09 -9.26 1.75
N GLN A 102 -22.01 -9.13 2.51
CA GLN A 102 -21.92 -9.55 3.91
C GLN A 102 -22.37 -8.47 4.92
N LEU A 103 -22.85 -7.32 4.45
CA LEU A 103 -23.29 -6.24 5.34
C LEU A 103 -24.46 -6.71 6.23
N PRO A 104 -24.42 -6.41 7.54
CA PRO A 104 -25.51 -6.76 8.43
C PRO A 104 -26.77 -5.98 8.03
N GLN A 105 -27.87 -6.70 7.75
CA GLN A 105 -29.15 -6.09 7.40
C GLN A 105 -29.74 -5.22 8.51
N ARG A 106 -29.34 -5.47 9.77
CA ARG A 106 -29.75 -4.65 10.92
C ARG A 106 -28.65 -4.62 11.98
N VAL A 107 -28.22 -3.41 12.35
CA VAL A 107 -27.35 -3.18 13.50
C VAL A 107 -28.23 -2.81 14.71
N ARG A 108 -28.14 -3.57 15.80
CA ARG A 108 -28.80 -3.23 17.06
C ARG A 108 -27.78 -2.58 18.00
N THR A 109 -28.00 -1.33 18.38
CA THR A 109 -27.29 -0.73 19.52
C THR A 109 -27.90 -1.27 20.80
N SER A 110 -27.11 -1.86 21.69
CA SER A 110 -27.57 -2.24 23.03
C SER A 110 -27.77 -0.98 23.89
N SER A 111 -28.89 -0.28 23.71
CA SER A 111 -29.33 0.72 24.69
C SER A 111 -29.80 -0.02 25.93
N GLY A 112 -28.92 -0.16 26.92
CA GLY A 112 -29.19 -1.00 28.08
C GLY A 112 -28.16 -0.98 29.19
N LYS A 113 -27.45 0.13 29.42
CA LYS A 113 -26.80 0.36 30.72
C LYS A 113 -27.42 1.60 31.35
N LYS A 114 -28.51 1.38 32.11
CA LYS A 114 -29.14 2.38 32.98
C LYS A 114 -28.02 3.00 33.83
N ARG A 115 -27.71 4.28 33.61
CA ARG A 115 -26.92 5.07 34.57
C ARG A 115 -27.74 5.09 35.87
N PRO A 116 -27.18 4.75 37.05
CA PRO A 116 -27.94 4.76 38.28
C PRO A 116 -28.37 6.20 38.56
N ALA A 117 -29.67 6.40 38.76
CA ALA A 117 -30.24 7.68 39.15
C ALA A 117 -29.71 8.05 40.53
N VAL A 118 -28.87 9.09 40.59
CA VAL A 118 -28.50 9.74 41.84
C VAL A 118 -29.78 10.36 42.41
N ARG A 119 -30.32 9.76 43.47
CA ARG A 119 -31.41 10.36 44.25
C ARG A 119 -30.84 11.56 45.00
N SER A 120 -31.13 12.77 44.51
CA SER A 120 -31.09 13.96 45.36
C SER A 120 -32.25 13.85 46.35
N LYS A 121 -31.92 13.62 47.63
CA LYS A 121 -32.86 13.86 48.72
C LYS A 121 -32.40 15.13 49.43
N ALA A 122 -33.09 16.22 49.14
CA ALA A 122 -33.07 17.41 49.97
C ALA A 122 -33.64 17.06 51.34
N ALA A 123 -32.93 17.45 52.40
CA ALA A 123 -33.51 17.72 53.70
C ALA A 123 -32.84 19.01 54.20
N ALA A 124 -33.68 20.02 54.38
CA ALA A 124 -33.34 21.34 54.87
C ALA A 124 -32.88 21.32 56.33
N GLY A 125 -32.02 22.29 56.67
CA GLY A 125 -31.70 22.73 58.01
C GLY A 125 -31.09 24.13 57.89
N GLU A 126 -31.86 25.11 58.35
CA GLU A 126 -31.66 26.57 58.36
C GLU A 126 -30.36 27.07 59.01
N ASP A 127 -29.98 28.29 58.57
CA ASP A 127 -29.34 29.42 59.28
C ASP A 127 -28.06 29.16 60.10
N ASP A 128 -26.98 29.96 60.06
CA ASP A 128 -26.86 31.42 59.96
C ASP A 128 -25.37 31.79 59.72
N ALA A 129 -25.15 33.03 59.27
CA ALA A 129 -23.99 33.89 59.51
C ALA A 129 -22.62 33.62 58.82
N ASN A 130 -22.43 34.41 57.75
CA ASN A 130 -21.41 35.47 57.62
C ASN A 130 -19.94 35.13 57.23
N GLY A 131 -19.40 35.94 56.30
CA GLY A 131 -17.97 36.09 56.01
C GLY A 131 -17.61 35.79 54.54
N ARG A 132 -17.77 36.70 53.57
CA ARG A 132 -16.90 37.85 53.21
C ARG A 132 -15.67 37.46 52.37
N SER A 133 -15.49 38.23 51.28
CA SER A 133 -14.34 38.41 50.34
C SER A 133 -14.06 37.24 49.38
N ASP A 134 -14.19 37.44 48.07
CA ASP A 134 -13.26 38.13 47.12
C ASP A 134 -11.88 37.44 47.05
N GLU A 135 -11.54 36.95 45.85
CA GLU A 135 -10.20 36.70 45.24
C GLU A 135 -10.31 35.49 44.26
N LEU A 136 -10.26 35.62 42.92
CA LEU A 136 -9.18 35.99 41.96
C LEU A 136 -8.74 34.76 41.14
N GLU A 137 -8.67 34.97 39.81
CA GLU A 137 -7.87 34.28 38.77
C GLU A 137 -8.12 32.78 38.47
N GLY A 138 -8.14 32.29 37.23
CA GLY A 138 -7.51 32.77 36.01
C GLY A 138 -6.35 31.85 35.62
N PHE A 139 -6.62 30.77 34.88
CA PHE A 139 -5.70 30.05 34.01
C PHE A 139 -6.47 29.40 32.86
#